data_AF-A0A839RVS7-F1
#
_entry.id   AF-A0A839RVS7-F1
#
_cell.length_a   1.000
_cell.length_b   1.000
_cell.length_c   1.000
_cell.angle_alpha   90.00
_cell.angle_beta   90.00
_cell.angle_gamma   90.00
#
_symmetry.space_group_name_H-M   'P 1'
#
loop_
_entity.id
_entity.type
_entity.pdbx_description
1 polymer ?
#
loop_
_entity_poly.entity_id
_entity_poly.type
_entity_poly.pdbx_seq_one_letter_code
_entity_poly.pdbx_strand_id
1 'polypeptide(L)'
;MADEGSAGGVGAEAFAGVEASGQAKASGGFWDQAVFAVQGAKGTATADGWAKGAVTSGPIAGGFMMDPETAEGMVRKAKWIADQMQQQRIKAERLLQSGPPAHDPGSDAFQKVAHAMFGLGAESVAAQWRRYRDIAEKLQKALDVYNETDEQAGKDAKKSGGGLID
;
A
#
# COMPACT_ATOMS: atom_id res chain seq x y z
N MET A 1 -32.60 -21.73 57.80
CA MET A 1 -32.28 -20.29 57.72
C MET A 1 -30.77 -20.19 57.72
N ALA A 2 -30.17 -20.22 56.53
CA ALA A 2 -28.77 -19.97 56.29
C ALA A 2 -28.70 -19.19 54.97
N ASP A 3 -27.99 -18.07 55.06
CA ASP A 3 -28.06 -16.86 54.27
C ASP A 3 -27.27 -16.99 52.96
N GLU A 4 -27.82 -16.44 51.87
CA GLU A 4 -27.26 -16.47 50.53
C GLU A 4 -26.09 -15.50 50.41
N GLY A 5 -24.89 -16.05 50.20
CA GLY A 5 -23.66 -15.29 49.95
C GLY A 5 -23.67 -14.57 48.61
N SER A 6 -24.06 -13.30 48.66
CA SER A 6 -23.89 -12.21 47.69
C SER A 6 -22.73 -12.39 46.69
N ALA A 7 -23.08 -12.56 45.41
CA ALA A 7 -22.16 -12.45 44.28
C ALA A 7 -21.80 -10.98 44.05
N GLY A 8 -20.54 -10.62 44.34
CA GLY A 8 -19.99 -9.30 44.06
C GLY A 8 -19.97 -9.01 42.55
N GLY A 9 -20.79 -8.05 42.13
CA GLY A 9 -20.78 -7.52 40.78
C GLY A 9 -19.45 -6.83 40.48
N VAL A 10 -18.71 -7.36 39.51
CA VAL A 10 -17.62 -6.64 38.86
C VAL A 10 -18.24 -5.55 38.00
N GLY A 11 -18.13 -4.31 38.48
CA GLY A 11 -18.74 -3.12 37.92
C GLY A 11 -18.35 -2.88 36.46
N ALA A 12 -19.34 -2.46 35.68
CA ALA A 12 -19.27 -2.07 34.27
C ALA A 12 -18.36 -0.85 33.99
N GLU A 13 -17.63 -0.36 35.00
CA GLU A 13 -16.87 0.89 34.95
C GLU A 13 -15.43 0.68 34.46
N ALA A 14 -14.94 -0.57 34.41
CA ALA A 14 -13.56 -0.87 33.99
C ALA A 14 -13.30 -0.77 32.47
N PHE A 15 -14.34 -0.54 31.65
CA PHE A 15 -14.21 -0.54 30.18
C PHE A 15 -14.41 0.83 29.52
N ALA A 16 -14.64 1.89 30.30
CA ALA A 16 -14.89 3.23 29.75
C ALA A 16 -13.60 3.99 29.33
N GLY A 17 -12.41 3.40 29.51
CA GLY A 17 -11.13 4.07 29.31
C GLY A 17 -10.34 3.71 28.05
N VAL A 18 -10.84 2.83 27.18
CA VAL A 18 -10.17 2.58 25.89
C VAL A 18 -10.66 3.61 24.88
N GLU A 19 -10.24 4.86 25.08
CA GLU A 19 -10.23 5.83 24.00
C GLU A 19 -9.37 5.25 22.88
N ALA A 20 -9.97 5.13 21.71
CA ALA A 20 -9.33 4.71 20.47
C ALA A 20 -8.34 5.80 19.98
N SER A 21 -7.33 6.12 20.79
CA SER A 21 -6.18 6.94 20.38
C SER A 21 -5.14 6.04 19.72
N GLY A 22 -5.57 5.34 18.67
CA GLY A 22 -4.77 4.42 17.90
C GLY A 22 -4.83 4.79 16.43
N GLN A 23 -4.81 6.08 16.07
CA GLN A 23 -4.46 6.49 14.72
C GLN A 23 -3.09 5.90 14.43
N ALA A 24 -3.07 4.73 13.78
CA ALA A 24 -1.89 4.18 13.15
C ALA A 24 -1.51 5.19 12.08
N LYS A 25 -0.69 6.18 12.46
CA LYS A 25 0.09 6.98 11.53
C LYS A 25 0.78 5.94 10.66
N ALA A 26 0.31 5.80 9.43
CA ALA A 26 1.03 5.11 8.38
C ALA A 26 2.46 5.64 8.51
N SER A 27 3.38 4.76 8.89
CA SER A 27 4.75 5.14 9.20
C SER A 27 5.23 5.98 8.03
N GLY A 28 5.41 7.29 8.24
CA GLY A 28 5.94 8.22 7.25
C GLY A 28 7.31 7.69 6.87
N GLY A 29 7.30 6.89 5.83
CA GLY A 29 8.31 5.89 5.58
C GLY A 29 9.16 6.36 4.43
N PHE A 30 10.42 5.90 4.39
CA PHE A 30 11.30 6.03 3.24
C PHE A 30 10.60 5.86 1.86
N TRP A 31 9.55 5.03 1.79
CA TRP A 31 8.74 4.77 0.59
C TRP A 31 7.83 5.91 0.12
N ASP A 32 7.45 6.82 1.02
CA ASP A 32 6.66 8.00 0.67
C ASP A 32 7.52 8.99 -0.12
N GLN A 33 8.81 9.06 0.23
CA GLN A 33 9.84 9.89 -0.41
C GLN A 33 10.60 9.16 -1.52
N ALA A 34 10.42 7.84 -1.64
CA ALA A 34 11.14 7.05 -2.63
C ALA A 34 10.76 7.48 -4.06
N VAL A 35 11.78 7.86 -4.82
CA VAL A 35 11.66 8.17 -6.25
C VAL A 35 11.96 6.90 -7.04
N PHE A 36 11.05 6.48 -7.92
CA PHE A 36 11.30 5.37 -8.85
C PHE A 36 11.67 5.93 -10.21
N ALA A 37 12.78 5.45 -10.73
CA ALA A 37 13.40 6.01 -11.91
C ALA A 37 13.81 4.92 -12.91
N VAL A 38 13.34 5.04 -14.15
CA VAL A 38 13.64 4.11 -15.24
C VAL A 38 14.71 4.74 -16.13
N GLN A 39 15.87 4.10 -16.23
CA GLN A 39 16.98 4.57 -17.04
C GLN A 39 16.85 4.07 -18.48
N GLY A 40 16.87 5.00 -19.44
CA GLY A 40 16.80 4.73 -20.87
C GLY A 40 17.85 5.48 -21.68
N ALA A 41 17.91 5.20 -22.98
CA ALA A 41 18.86 5.82 -23.89
C ALA A 41 18.74 7.36 -23.97
N LYS A 42 17.56 7.92 -23.65
CA LYS A 42 17.26 9.35 -23.67
C LYS A 42 17.46 10.07 -22.32
N GLY A 43 17.74 9.32 -21.25
CA GLY A 43 17.83 9.86 -19.89
C GLY A 43 17.03 9.03 -18.89
N THR A 44 16.61 9.66 -17.80
CA THR A 44 15.93 8.99 -16.68
C THR A 44 14.49 9.46 -16.56
N ALA A 45 13.54 8.53 -16.70
CA ALA A 45 12.11 8.77 -16.50
C ALA A 45 11.73 8.52 -15.04
N THR A 46 10.92 9.40 -14.45
CA THR A 46 10.36 9.22 -13.10
C THR A 46 8.84 9.40 -13.13
N ALA A 47 8.16 9.16 -12.00
CA ALA A 47 6.72 9.41 -11.89
C ALA A 47 6.31 10.89 -12.12
N ASP A 48 7.25 11.83 -11.99
CA ASP A 48 7.04 13.26 -12.22
C ASP A 48 7.43 13.70 -13.65
N GLY A 49 7.89 12.78 -14.49
CA GLY A 49 8.32 13.03 -15.87
C GLY A 49 9.81 12.79 -16.10
N TRP A 50 10.35 13.38 -17.17
CA TRP A 50 11.77 13.23 -17.51
C TRP A 50 12.65 14.12 -16.63
N ALA A 51 13.63 13.52 -15.97
CA ALA A 51 14.67 14.26 -15.26
C ALA A 51 15.57 14.99 -16.27
N LYS A 52 15.53 16.33 -16.27
CA LYS A 52 16.40 17.18 -17.10
C LYS A 52 17.77 17.32 -16.45
N GLY A 53 18.67 16.44 -16.84
CA GLY A 53 20.05 16.41 -16.39
C GLY A 53 20.54 14.99 -16.52
N ALA A 54 21.72 14.78 -17.09
CA ALA A 54 22.32 13.47 -17.11
C ALA A 54 22.41 12.99 -15.66
N VAL A 55 21.52 12.07 -15.28
CA VAL A 55 21.72 11.23 -14.11
C VAL A 55 22.85 10.29 -14.55
N THR A 56 24.06 10.83 -14.53
CA THR A 56 25.30 10.15 -14.89
C THR A 56 25.51 9.09 -13.85
N SER A 57 24.92 7.90 -14.04
CA SER A 57 25.34 6.65 -13.38
C SER A 57 25.51 6.75 -11.85
N GLY A 58 24.77 7.65 -11.20
CA GLY A 58 24.92 8.01 -9.81
C GLY A 58 23.57 7.97 -9.12
N PRO A 59 23.48 7.48 -7.87
CA PRO A 59 22.21 7.27 -7.19
C PRO A 59 21.37 8.56 -7.19
N ILE A 60 20.12 8.47 -7.64
CA ILE A 60 19.14 9.51 -7.37
C ILE A 60 19.02 9.59 -5.86
N ALA A 61 19.20 10.79 -5.30
CA ALA A 61 19.11 10.99 -3.86
C ALA A 61 17.74 10.49 -3.36
N GLY A 62 17.73 9.38 -2.62
CA GLY A 62 16.50 8.75 -2.11
C GLY A 62 15.69 7.96 -3.13
N GLY A 63 16.24 7.61 -4.30
CA GLY A 63 15.51 6.91 -5.37
C GLY A 63 16.13 5.60 -5.85
N PHE A 64 15.30 4.76 -6.46
CA PHE A 64 15.68 3.51 -7.12
C PHE A 64 15.83 3.75 -8.62
N MET A 65 17.02 3.48 -9.15
CA MET A 65 17.27 3.43 -10.59
C MET A 65 17.15 1.98 -11.07
N MET A 66 16.41 1.78 -12.16
CA MET A 66 16.20 0.46 -12.76
C MET A 66 16.13 0.57 -14.28
N ASP A 67 16.49 -0.51 -14.97
CA ASP A 67 16.23 -0.67 -16.38
C ASP A 67 14.73 -0.96 -16.64
N PRO A 68 14.23 -0.79 -17.88
CA PRO A 68 12.82 -0.96 -18.21
C PRO A 68 12.28 -2.36 -17.92
N GLU A 69 13.06 -3.42 -18.19
CA GLU A 69 12.64 -4.80 -17.96
C GLU A 69 12.46 -5.08 -16.46
N THR A 70 13.41 -4.61 -15.64
CA THR A 70 13.31 -4.65 -14.18
C THR A 70 12.10 -3.83 -13.70
N ALA A 71 11.85 -2.65 -14.27
CA ALA A 71 10.71 -1.81 -13.92
C ALA A 71 9.37 -2.52 -14.16
N GLU A 72 9.19 -3.16 -15.31
CA GLU A 72 8.01 -3.96 -15.61
C GLU A 72 7.82 -5.12 -14.62
N GLY A 73 8.89 -5.84 -14.32
CA GLY A 73 8.88 -6.92 -13.34
C GLY A 73 8.45 -6.43 -11.95
N MET A 74 8.98 -5.27 -11.52
CA MET A 74 8.61 -4.65 -10.25
C MET A 74 7.16 -4.17 -10.23
N VAL A 75 6.67 -3.56 -11.31
CA VAL A 75 5.26 -3.15 -11.45
C VAL A 75 4.33 -4.36 -11.30
N ARG A 76 4.61 -5.45 -12.02
CA ARG A 76 3.81 -6.68 -11.94
C ARG A 76 3.78 -7.24 -10.51
N LYS A 77 4.94 -7.30 -9.86
CA LYS A 77 5.06 -7.81 -8.49
C LYS A 77 4.36 -6.90 -7.49
N ALA A 78 4.53 -5.58 -7.60
CA ALA A 78 3.89 -4.61 -6.71
C ALA A 78 2.36 -4.65 -6.83
N LYS A 79 1.82 -4.74 -8.05
CA LYS A 79 0.38 -4.94 -8.31
C LYS A 79 -0.12 -6.23 -7.68
N TRP A 80 0.58 -7.34 -7.89
CA TRP A 80 0.22 -8.62 -7.27
C TRP A 80 0.17 -8.53 -5.74
N ILE A 81 1.16 -7.89 -5.10
CA ILE A 81 1.16 -7.69 -3.65
C ILE A 81 -0.04 -6.83 -3.22
N ALA A 82 -0.32 -5.74 -3.93
CA ALA A 82 -1.46 -4.87 -3.64
C ALA A 82 -2.78 -5.63 -3.74
N ASP A 83 -2.94 -6.50 -4.73
CA ASP A 83 -4.12 -7.36 -4.88
C ASP A 83 -4.24 -8.37 -3.73
N GLN A 84 -3.14 -9.02 -3.34
CA GLN A 84 -3.14 -9.92 -2.18
C GLN A 84 -3.53 -9.18 -0.89
N MET A 85 -3.01 -7.98 -0.69
CA MET A 85 -3.36 -7.14 0.47
C MET A 85 -4.81 -6.68 0.44
N GLN A 86 -5.37 -6.39 -0.74
CA GLN A 86 -6.78 -6.09 -0.90
C GLN A 86 -7.66 -7.27 -0.45
N GLN A 87 -7.28 -8.49 -0.83
CA GLN A 87 -7.99 -9.70 -0.41
C GLN A 87 -7.92 -9.90 1.11
N GLN A 88 -6.76 -9.64 1.73
CA GLN A 88 -6.62 -9.70 3.18
C GLN A 88 -7.47 -8.63 3.88
N ARG A 89 -7.51 -7.41 3.33
CA ARG A 89 -8.35 -6.31 3.84
C ARG A 89 -9.82 -6.70 3.87
N ILE A 90 -10.33 -7.26 2.77
CA ILE A 90 -11.73 -7.72 2.68
C ILE A 90 -12.01 -8.82 3.71
N LYS A 91 -11.07 -9.76 3.92
CA LYS A 91 -11.21 -10.80 4.95
C LYS A 91 -11.23 -10.20 6.36
N ALA A 92 -10.37 -9.24 6.66
CA ALA A 92 -10.33 -8.56 7.95
C ALA A 92 -11.62 -7.76 8.21
N GLU A 93 -12.14 -7.04 7.20
CA GLU A 93 -13.42 -6.35 7.28
C GLU A 93 -14.59 -7.31 7.54
N ARG A 94 -14.55 -8.54 6.99
CA ARG A 94 -15.56 -9.57 7.28
C ARG A 94 -15.50 -10.09 8.71
N LEU A 95 -14.33 -10.12 9.35
CA LEU A 95 -14.23 -10.54 10.76
C LEU A 95 -14.99 -9.59 11.68
N LEU A 96 -15.04 -8.30 11.34
CA LEU A 96 -15.83 -7.30 12.07
C LEU A 96 -17.34 -7.52 11.96
N GLN A 97 -17.79 -8.28 10.95
CA GLN A 97 -19.20 -8.62 10.76
C GLN A 97 -19.60 -9.90 11.51
N SER A 98 -18.65 -10.57 12.19
CA SER A 98 -18.97 -11.73 13.02
C SER A 98 -19.80 -11.31 14.23
N GLY A 99 -20.79 -12.13 14.57
CA GLY A 99 -21.55 -12.02 15.82
C GLY A 99 -20.99 -12.94 16.91
N PRO A 100 -21.45 -12.78 18.15
CA PRO A 100 -21.07 -13.67 19.24
C PRO A 100 -21.55 -15.11 18.96
N PRO A 101 -20.84 -16.14 19.44
CA PRO A 101 -21.24 -17.54 19.25
C PRO A 101 -22.54 -17.91 19.98
N ALA A 102 -22.89 -17.19 21.04
CA ALA A 102 -24.14 -17.32 21.80
C ALA A 102 -24.55 -15.95 22.37
N HIS A 103 -25.83 -15.79 22.70
CA HIS A 103 -26.36 -14.56 23.31
C HIS A 103 -26.36 -14.66 24.84
N ASP A 104 -25.18 -14.84 25.41
CA ASP A 104 -24.95 -14.80 26.85
C ASP A 104 -23.93 -13.71 27.21
N PRO A 105 -23.92 -13.21 28.46
CA PRO A 105 -23.05 -12.10 28.86
C PRO A 105 -21.56 -12.35 28.62
N GLY A 106 -21.11 -13.61 28.73
CA GLY A 106 -19.71 -13.98 28.49
C GLY A 106 -19.35 -13.91 27.02
N SER A 107 -20.18 -14.49 26.16
CA SER A 107 -20.01 -14.43 24.70
C SER A 107 -20.07 -13.01 24.16
N ASP A 108 -20.99 -12.17 24.66
CA ASP A 108 -21.08 -10.75 24.27
C ASP A 108 -19.85 -9.96 24.71
N ALA A 109 -19.33 -10.20 25.93
CA ALA A 109 -18.12 -9.55 26.42
C ALA A 109 -16.89 -9.97 25.59
N PHE A 110 -16.75 -11.26 25.29
CA PHE A 110 -15.68 -11.75 24.42
C PHE A 110 -15.77 -11.14 23.03
N GLN A 111 -16.97 -11.05 22.46
CA GLN A 111 -17.20 -10.48 21.13
C GLN A 111 -16.76 -9.01 21.05
N LYS A 112 -17.03 -8.21 22.09
CA LYS A 112 -16.56 -6.81 22.15
C LYS A 112 -15.04 -6.71 22.07
N VAL A 113 -14.32 -7.54 22.84
CA VAL A 113 -12.85 -7.58 22.81
C VAL A 113 -12.36 -8.06 21.45
N ALA A 114 -12.98 -9.11 20.90
CA ALA A 114 -12.64 -9.63 19.58
C ALA A 114 -12.82 -8.57 18.48
N HIS A 115 -13.95 -7.84 18.48
CA HIS A 115 -14.21 -6.73 17.54
C HIS A 115 -13.18 -5.62 17.65
N ALA A 116 -12.80 -5.21 18.88
CA ALA A 116 -11.76 -4.20 19.06
C ALA A 116 -10.42 -4.66 18.45
N MET A 117 -10.00 -5.90 18.70
CA MET A 117 -8.77 -6.47 18.15
C MET A 117 -8.82 -6.64 16.63
N PHE A 118 -9.93 -7.14 16.10
CA PHE A 118 -10.16 -7.24 14.66
C PHE A 118 -10.16 -5.87 13.99
N GLY A 119 -10.67 -4.84 14.66
CA GLY A 119 -10.68 -3.46 14.17
C GLY A 119 -9.27 -2.93 13.96
N LEU A 120 -8.43 -3.04 15.01
CA LEU A 120 -7.01 -2.68 14.92
C LEU A 120 -6.27 -3.46 13.83
N GLY A 121 -6.55 -4.77 13.72
CA GLY A 121 -6.00 -5.61 12.65
C GLY A 121 -6.43 -5.16 11.25
N ALA A 122 -7.71 -4.87 11.07
CA ALA A 122 -8.27 -4.42 9.79
C ALA A 122 -7.69 -3.06 9.37
N GLU A 123 -7.53 -2.12 10.31
CA GLU A 123 -6.88 -0.83 10.05
C GLU A 123 -5.42 -0.98 9.62
N SER A 124 -4.67 -1.86 10.29
CA SER A 124 -3.27 -2.16 9.92
C SER A 124 -3.17 -2.73 8.50
N VAL A 125 -4.01 -3.71 8.16
CA VAL A 125 -4.04 -4.30 6.80
C VAL A 125 -4.48 -3.27 5.77
N ALA A 126 -5.45 -2.40 6.09
CA ALA A 126 -5.87 -1.32 5.20
C ALA A 126 -4.74 -0.31 4.94
N ALA A 127 -3.96 0.04 5.96
CA ALA A 127 -2.79 0.91 5.81
C ALA A 127 -1.71 0.27 4.94
N GLN A 128 -1.43 -1.04 5.14
CA GLN A 128 -0.49 -1.78 4.30
C GLN A 128 -0.95 -1.84 2.83
N TRP A 129 -2.23 -2.13 2.59
CA TRP A 129 -2.81 -2.14 1.24
C TRP A 129 -2.62 -0.80 0.52
N ARG A 130 -2.95 0.33 1.18
CA ARG A 130 -2.76 1.67 0.61
C ARG A 130 -1.30 1.90 0.22
N ARG A 131 -0.36 1.59 1.12
CA ARG A 131 1.08 1.74 0.85
C ARG A 131 1.55 0.93 -0.36
N TYR A 132 1.17 -0.35 -0.47
CA TYR A 132 1.58 -1.17 -1.62
C TYR A 132 0.94 -0.71 -2.92
N ARG A 133 -0.31 -0.24 -2.86
CA ARG A 133 -0.98 0.38 -4.00
C ARG A 133 -0.24 1.64 -4.46
N ASP A 134 0.12 2.53 -3.54
CA ASP A 134 0.85 3.76 -3.86
C ASP A 134 2.20 3.46 -4.52
N ILE A 135 2.93 2.45 -4.03
CA ILE A 135 4.18 1.98 -4.64
C ILE A 135 3.93 1.47 -6.07
N ALA A 136 2.90 0.65 -6.27
CA ALA A 136 2.55 0.11 -7.59
C ALA A 136 2.17 1.23 -8.57
N GLU A 137 1.43 2.25 -8.13
CA GLU A 137 1.04 3.40 -8.94
C GLU A 137 2.25 4.27 -9.32
N LYS A 138 3.16 4.54 -8.39
CA LYS A 138 4.40 5.30 -8.68
C LYS A 138 5.29 4.57 -9.68
N LEU A 139 5.47 3.25 -9.51
CA LEU A 139 6.24 2.42 -10.44
C LEU A 139 5.60 2.40 -11.83
N GLN A 140 4.28 2.23 -11.92
CA GLN A 140 3.57 2.22 -13.20
C GLN A 140 3.72 3.56 -13.92
N LYS A 141 3.55 4.69 -13.22
CA LYS A 141 3.71 6.03 -13.81
C LYS A 141 5.11 6.24 -14.39
N ALA A 142 6.15 5.84 -13.66
CA ALA A 142 7.53 5.96 -14.16
C ALA A 142 7.76 5.13 -15.43
N LEU A 143 7.17 3.93 -15.50
CA LEU A 143 7.22 3.07 -16.68
C LEU A 143 6.40 3.64 -17.85
N ASP A 144 5.23 4.22 -17.59
CA ASP A 144 4.38 4.82 -18.63
C ASP A 144 5.10 6.01 -19.28
N VAL A 145 5.73 6.89 -18.49
CA VAL A 145 6.56 8.00 -19.00
C VAL A 145 7.69 7.51 -19.89
N TYR A 146 8.33 6.39 -19.52
CA TYR A 146 9.36 5.75 -20.34
C TYR A 146 8.78 5.25 -21.68
N ASN A 147 7.70 4.47 -21.64
CA ASN A 147 7.09 3.84 -22.82
C ASN A 147 6.54 4.87 -23.83
N GLU A 148 5.86 5.91 -23.37
CA GLU A 148 5.34 6.99 -24.23
C GLU A 148 6.45 7.65 -25.05
N THR A 149 7.64 7.73 -24.49
CA THR A 149 8.78 8.42 -25.10
C THR A 149 9.58 7.52 -26.04
N ASP A 150 9.65 6.22 -25.75
CA ASP A 150 10.25 5.24 -26.63
C ASP A 150 9.42 5.10 -27.93
N GLU A 151 8.09 5.08 -27.80
CA GLU A 151 7.20 5.11 -28.97
C GLU A 151 7.35 6.38 -29.80
N GLN A 152 7.49 7.55 -29.17
CA GLN A 152 7.78 8.80 -29.88
C GLN A 152 9.16 8.76 -30.56
N ALA A 153 10.19 8.18 -29.92
CA ALA A 153 11.51 7.99 -30.52
C ALA A 153 11.45 7.18 -31.81
N GLY A 154 10.73 6.05 -31.76
CA GLY A 154 10.56 5.17 -32.91
C GLY A 154 9.84 5.87 -34.06
N LYS A 155 8.81 6.66 -33.76
CA LYS A 155 8.07 7.45 -34.77
C LYS A 155 8.95 8.53 -35.40
N ASP A 156 9.73 9.27 -34.62
CA ASP A 156 10.61 10.34 -35.11
C ASP A 156 11.82 9.80 -35.88
N ALA A 157 12.41 8.69 -35.43
CA ALA A 157 13.49 8.00 -36.15
C ALA A 157 13.01 7.46 -37.50
N LYS A 158 11.80 6.88 -37.54
CA LYS A 158 11.19 6.39 -38.78
C LYS A 158 10.84 7.53 -39.74
N LYS A 159 10.42 8.68 -39.22
CA LYS A 159 10.13 9.89 -40.00
C LYS A 159 11.39 10.58 -40.54
N SER A 160 12.51 10.51 -39.81
CA SER A 160 13.77 11.18 -40.18
C SER A 160 14.73 10.30 -40.98
N GLY A 161 14.66 8.97 -40.85
CA GLY A 161 15.52 8.01 -41.57
C GLY A 161 14.99 7.54 -42.92
N GLY A 162 13.78 7.95 -43.33
CA GLY A 162 13.13 7.52 -44.58
C GLY A 162 13.24 8.49 -45.76
N GLY A 163 14.06 9.54 -45.67
CA GLY A 163 14.07 10.66 -46.63
C GLY A 163 15.38 10.89 -47.39
N LEU A 164 16.31 9.93 -47.43
CA LEU A 164 17.63 10.10 -48.06
C LEU A 164 17.96 9.01 -49.08
N ILE A 165 17.05 8.73 -50.03
CA ILE A 165 17.40 8.17 -51.34
C ILE A 165 16.36 8.66 -52.37
N ASP A 166 16.65 9.78 -53.03
CA ASP A 166 16.48 9.96 -54.49
C ASP A 166 17.27 11.21 -54.92
#